data_AF-A0A529QRN6-F1
#
_entry.id   AF-A0A529QRN6-F1
#
_cell.length_a   1.000
_cell.length_b   1.000
_cell.length_c   1.000
_cell.angle_alpha   90.00
_cell.angle_beta   90.00
_cell.angle_gamma   90.00
#
_symmetry.space_group_name_H-M   'P 1'
#
loop_
_entity.id
_entity.type
_entity.pdbx_description
1 polymer ?
#
loop_
_entity_poly.entity_id
_entity_poly.type
_entity_poly.pdbx_seq_one_letter_code
_entity_poly.pdbx_strand_id
1 'polypeptide(L)'
;MGRPKTENIPADVYIQFVRALFDNAGMVAIGGVCYWILGFMVYLRTQDLLYLTLAFVLLSASLWRYFSIQGFHRAGGTIASVAEAEAIERNYILKGSAQGLALGSFCFVSIYLRPDQFAELASVSLSLTTLVTVVGRSYGSMRMVQIFSLTLVGPAALALILRMDMASVVLGLMIFPLTFVTINSADHVRNVLFSAVIGHKQAGNLTRRFDRALN
;
A
#
# COMPACT_ATOMS: atom_id res chain seq x y z
N MET A 1 21.59 2.55 21.47
CA MET A 1 20.78 1.32 21.27
C MET A 1 20.87 0.92 19.81
N GLY A 2 21.60 -0.16 19.52
CA GLY A 2 21.82 -0.62 18.15
C GLY A 2 20.55 -1.18 17.54
N ARG A 3 20.17 -0.68 16.37
CA ARG A 3 19.16 -1.29 15.50
C ARG A 3 19.62 -2.72 15.18
N PRO A 4 18.81 -3.77 15.39
CA PRO A 4 19.14 -5.08 14.85
C PRO A 4 19.18 -4.94 13.33
N LYS A 5 20.35 -5.22 12.74
CA LYS A 5 20.55 -5.25 11.29
C LYS A 5 19.50 -6.17 10.67
N THR A 6 18.85 -5.67 9.64
CA THR A 6 17.94 -6.39 8.72
C THR A 6 18.70 -7.39 7.84
N GLU A 7 19.51 -8.25 8.46
CA GLU A 7 20.39 -9.20 7.79
C GLU A 7 20.12 -10.57 8.42
N ASN A 8 19.54 -11.47 7.62
CA ASN A 8 19.05 -12.82 7.95
C ASN A 8 17.63 -12.93 8.50
N ILE A 9 16.65 -12.38 7.79
CA ILE A 9 15.31 -13.00 7.80
C ILE A 9 15.51 -14.41 7.19
N PRO A 10 15.15 -15.50 7.90
CA PRO A 10 15.21 -16.83 7.30
C PRO A 10 14.42 -16.81 5.99
N ALA A 11 14.98 -17.34 4.90
CA ALA A 11 14.40 -17.29 3.56
C ALA A 11 12.90 -17.65 3.55
N ASP A 12 12.51 -18.65 4.35
CA ASP A 12 11.14 -19.09 4.53
C ASP A 12 10.20 -17.99 5.08
N VAL A 13 10.68 -17.16 5.99
CA VAL A 13 9.87 -16.09 6.59
C VAL A 13 9.71 -14.92 5.64
N TYR A 14 10.75 -14.60 4.85
CA TYR A 14 10.62 -13.61 3.78
C TYR A 14 9.60 -14.06 2.72
N ILE A 15 9.65 -15.32 2.30
CA ILE A 15 8.67 -15.90 1.37
C ILE A 15 7.25 -15.81 1.94
N GLN A 16 7.07 -16.10 3.23
CA GLN A 16 5.76 -15.95 3.89
C GLN A 16 5.26 -14.50 3.89
N PHE A 17 6.13 -13.51 4.12
CA PHE A 17 5.74 -12.10 4.04
C PHE A 17 5.34 -11.67 2.63
N VAL A 18 6.08 -12.11 1.60
CA VAL A 18 5.71 -11.84 0.21
C VAL A 18 4.37 -12.49 -0.13
N ARG A 19 4.12 -13.71 0.35
CA ARG A 19 2.83 -14.40 0.17
C ARG A 19 1.68 -13.66 0.85
N ALA A 20 1.87 -13.20 2.10
CA ALA A 20 0.87 -12.46 2.85
C ALA A 20 0.38 -11.18 2.15
N LEU A 21 1.20 -10.63 1.25
CA LEU A 21 0.85 -9.47 0.42
C LEU A 21 -0.35 -9.72 -0.51
N PHE A 22 -0.59 -10.99 -0.84
CA PHE A 22 -1.63 -11.46 -1.76
C PHE A 22 -2.89 -11.98 -1.04
N ASP A 23 -2.85 -12.22 0.27
CA ASP A 23 -3.90 -12.99 0.98
C ASP A 23 -5.33 -12.47 0.81
N ASN A 24 -5.53 -11.15 0.66
CA ASN A 24 -6.87 -10.58 0.70
C ASN A 24 -7.20 -9.73 -0.55
N ALA A 25 -7.36 -10.34 -1.72
CA ALA A 25 -7.66 -9.60 -2.97
C ALA A 25 -8.88 -8.66 -2.87
N GLY A 26 -9.87 -9.02 -2.03
CA GLY A 26 -11.13 -8.29 -1.88
C GLY A 26 -10.96 -6.82 -1.52
N MET A 27 -10.10 -6.48 -0.55
CA MET A 27 -9.94 -5.05 -0.17
C MET A 27 -9.38 -4.19 -1.31
N VAL A 28 -8.57 -4.75 -2.22
CA VAL A 28 -8.04 -3.99 -3.36
C VAL A 28 -9.16 -3.64 -4.34
N ALA A 29 -10.08 -4.58 -4.57
CA ALA A 29 -11.27 -4.34 -5.40
C ALA A 29 -12.21 -3.33 -4.75
N ILE A 30 -12.48 -3.45 -3.44
CA ILE A 30 -13.32 -2.50 -2.71
C ILE A 30 -12.73 -1.08 -2.80
N GLY A 31 -11.42 -0.93 -2.56
CA GLY A 31 -10.73 0.36 -2.74
C GLY A 31 -10.88 0.90 -4.15
N GLY A 32 -10.73 0.05 -5.17
CA GLY A 32 -10.93 0.43 -6.57
C GLY A 32 -12.34 0.93 -6.89
N VAL A 33 -13.37 0.28 -6.35
CA VAL A 33 -14.76 0.72 -6.49
C VAL A 33 -14.97 2.06 -5.79
N CYS A 34 -14.41 2.26 -4.59
CA CYS A 34 -14.49 3.55 -3.89
C CYS A 34 -13.83 4.68 -4.70
N TYR A 35 -12.66 4.44 -5.30
CA TYR A 35 -12.00 5.43 -6.17
C TYR A 35 -12.88 5.80 -7.37
N TRP A 36 -13.50 4.79 -7.99
CA TRP A 36 -14.37 5.00 -9.14
C TRP A 36 -15.64 5.78 -8.76
N ILE A 37 -16.33 5.39 -7.68
CA ILE A 37 -17.54 6.07 -7.21
C ILE A 37 -17.25 7.54 -6.92
N LEU A 38 -16.20 7.82 -6.15
CA LEU A 38 -15.88 9.20 -5.78
C LEU A 38 -15.38 10.02 -6.96
N GLY A 39 -14.52 9.46 -7.82
CA GLY A 39 -14.09 10.14 -9.04
C GLY A 39 -15.26 10.42 -9.99
N PHE A 40 -16.20 9.49 -10.11
CA PHE A 40 -17.43 9.68 -10.89
C PHE A 40 -18.35 10.74 -10.29
N MET A 41 -18.51 10.77 -8.97
CA MET A 41 -19.27 11.82 -8.28
C MET A 41 -18.66 13.20 -8.49
N VAL A 42 -17.33 13.32 -8.47
CA VAL A 42 -16.63 14.57 -8.81
C VAL A 42 -16.91 14.97 -10.26
N TYR A 43 -16.90 14.02 -11.20
CA TYR A 43 -17.28 14.28 -12.59
C TYR A 43 -18.73 14.78 -12.72
N LEU A 44 -19.70 14.13 -12.05
CA LEU A 44 -21.09 14.57 -12.10
C LEU A 44 -21.27 16.02 -11.61
N ARG A 45 -20.47 16.44 -10.63
CA ARG A 45 -20.52 17.79 -10.07
C ARG A 45 -19.79 18.83 -10.92
N THR A 46 -18.62 18.49 -11.45
CA THR A 46 -17.73 19.42 -12.16
C THR A 46 -17.96 19.44 -13.67
N GLN A 47 -18.56 18.38 -14.22
CA GLN A 47 -18.67 18.08 -15.65
C GLN A 47 -17.32 18.03 -16.38
N ASP A 48 -16.21 17.89 -15.63
CA ASP A 48 -14.86 17.86 -16.20
C ASP A 48 -14.44 16.41 -16.51
N LEU A 49 -14.27 16.13 -17.80
CA LEU A 49 -13.89 14.82 -18.31
C LEU A 49 -12.57 14.30 -17.73
N LEU A 50 -11.67 15.16 -17.25
CA LEU A 50 -10.44 14.72 -16.60
C LEU A 50 -10.71 13.87 -15.36
N TYR A 51 -11.68 14.23 -14.53
CA TYR A 51 -12.04 13.41 -13.35
C TYR A 51 -12.63 12.06 -13.74
N LEU A 52 -13.42 12.01 -14.82
CA LEU A 52 -13.95 10.76 -15.36
C LEU A 52 -12.81 9.84 -15.84
N THR A 53 -11.85 10.38 -16.59
CA THR A 53 -10.70 9.61 -17.07
C THR A 53 -9.87 9.07 -15.90
N LEU A 54 -9.57 9.89 -14.89
CA LEU A 54 -8.83 9.46 -13.70
C LEU A 54 -9.59 8.40 -12.90
N ALA A 55 -10.92 8.51 -12.77
CA ALA A 55 -11.74 7.49 -12.13
C ALA A 55 -11.61 6.13 -12.82
N PHE A 56 -11.66 6.09 -14.15
CA PHE A 56 -11.47 4.86 -14.91
C PHE A 56 -10.04 4.34 -14.87
N VAL A 57 -9.03 5.22 -14.86
CA VAL A 57 -7.62 4.83 -14.70
C VAL A 57 -7.42 4.16 -13.33
N LEU A 58 -7.95 4.75 -12.26
CA LEU A 58 -7.88 4.19 -10.91
C LEU A 58 -8.61 2.87 -10.79
N LEU A 59 -9.80 2.75 -11.38
CA LEU A 59 -10.53 1.48 -11.44
C LEU A 59 -9.72 0.41 -12.17
N SER A 60 -9.18 0.75 -13.35
CA SER A 60 -8.40 -0.17 -14.18
C SER A 60 -7.12 -0.62 -13.46
N ALA A 61 -6.41 0.29 -12.80
CA ALA A 61 -5.24 -0.03 -11.99
C ALA A 61 -5.59 -0.97 -10.81
N SER A 62 -6.75 -0.75 -10.19
CA SER A 62 -7.22 -1.58 -9.07
C SER A 62 -7.64 -2.97 -9.53
N LEU A 63 -8.34 -3.07 -10.66
CA LEU A 63 -8.69 -4.34 -11.30
C LEU A 63 -7.43 -5.10 -11.76
N TRP A 64 -6.45 -4.41 -12.34
CA TRP A 64 -5.18 -5.04 -12.72
C TRP A 64 -4.47 -5.64 -11.51
N ARG A 65 -4.41 -4.93 -10.38
CA ARG A 65 -3.88 -5.48 -9.13
C ARG A 65 -4.70 -6.67 -8.63
N TYR A 66 -6.02 -6.57 -8.66
CA TYR A 66 -6.92 -7.64 -8.26
C TYR A 66 -6.71 -8.92 -9.08
N PHE A 67 -6.68 -8.82 -10.41
CA PHE A 67 -6.45 -9.95 -11.30
C PHE A 67 -5.04 -10.51 -11.14
N SER A 68 -4.04 -9.68 -10.85
CA SER A 68 -2.70 -10.15 -10.52
C SER A 68 -2.68 -11.03 -9.26
N ILE A 69 -3.44 -10.64 -8.24
CA ILE A 69 -3.54 -11.41 -6.99
C ILE A 69 -4.32 -12.71 -7.22
N GLN A 70 -5.44 -12.63 -7.93
CA GLN A 70 -6.21 -13.82 -8.32
C GLN A 70 -5.38 -14.79 -9.16
N GLY A 71 -4.60 -14.29 -10.12
CA GLY A 71 -3.71 -15.10 -10.94
C GLY A 71 -2.68 -15.84 -10.09
N PHE A 72 -2.09 -15.17 -9.10
CA PHE A 72 -1.17 -15.80 -8.15
C PHE A 72 -1.85 -16.90 -7.32
N HIS A 73 -3.09 -16.68 -6.85
CA HIS A 73 -3.85 -17.70 -6.12
C HIS A 73 -4.23 -18.89 -7.01
N ARG A 74 -4.63 -18.64 -8.26
CA ARG A 74 -4.95 -19.70 -9.24
C ARG A 74 -3.74 -20.55 -9.63
N ALA A 75 -2.54 -19.96 -9.63
CA ALA A 75 -1.28 -20.67 -9.87
C ALA A 75 -0.80 -21.51 -8.67
N GLY A 76 -1.61 -21.65 -7.61
CA GLY A 76 -1.29 -22.44 -6.41
C GLY A 76 -0.73 -21.63 -5.25
N GLY A 77 -0.42 -20.33 -5.45
CA GLY A 77 0.05 -19.44 -4.39
C GLY A 77 1.34 -19.90 -3.70
N THR A 78 2.11 -20.76 -4.36
CA THR A 78 3.40 -21.28 -3.88
C THR A 78 4.53 -20.46 -4.46
N ILE A 79 5.51 -20.14 -3.61
CA ILE A 79 6.75 -19.46 -4.01
C ILE A 79 7.87 -20.44 -3.66
N ALA A 80 8.56 -20.96 -4.67
CA ALA A 80 9.53 -22.04 -4.51
C ALA A 80 10.92 -21.53 -4.10
N SER A 81 11.25 -20.28 -4.43
CA SER A 81 12.57 -19.71 -4.19
C SER A 81 12.52 -18.24 -3.78
N VAL A 82 13.59 -17.76 -3.14
CA VAL A 82 13.77 -16.34 -2.79
C VAL A 82 13.82 -15.47 -4.06
N ALA A 83 14.48 -15.93 -5.12
CA ALA A 83 14.56 -15.20 -6.39
C ALA A 83 13.18 -15.02 -7.04
N GLU A 84 12.32 -16.04 -6.96
CA GLU A 84 10.93 -15.96 -7.40
C GLU A 84 10.12 -14.99 -6.53
N ALA A 85 10.31 -15.02 -5.21
CA ALA A 85 9.68 -14.09 -4.27
C ALA A 85 10.02 -12.63 -4.62
N GLU A 86 11.29 -12.33 -4.90
CA GLU A 86 11.75 -10.99 -5.29
C GLU A 86 11.16 -10.52 -6.63
N ALA A 87 11.04 -11.43 -7.61
CA ALA A 87 10.45 -11.11 -8.91
C ALA A 87 8.95 -10.79 -8.78
N ILE A 88 8.23 -11.58 -7.99
CA ILE A 88 6.81 -11.37 -7.69
C ILE A 88 6.62 -10.07 -6.91
N GLU A 89 7.43 -9.83 -5.88
CA GLU A 89 7.43 -8.60 -5.08
C GLU A 89 7.65 -7.38 -5.99
N ARG A 90 8.69 -7.39 -6.84
CA ARG A 90 8.99 -6.27 -7.75
C ARG A 90 7.84 -5.98 -8.72
N ASN A 91 7.26 -7.01 -9.33
CA ASN A 91 6.11 -6.86 -10.22
C ASN A 91 4.90 -6.27 -9.49
N TYR A 92 4.67 -6.68 -8.25
CA TYR A 92 3.58 -6.16 -7.43
C TYR A 92 3.83 -4.71 -6.99
N ILE A 93 5.07 -4.36 -6.63
CA ILE A 93 5.49 -2.98 -6.35
C ILE A 93 5.21 -2.08 -7.55
N LEU A 94 5.55 -2.50 -8.76
CA LEU A 94 5.33 -1.71 -9.98
C LEU A 94 3.84 -1.43 -10.24
N LYS A 95 2.97 -2.43 -10.03
CA LYS A 95 1.51 -2.23 -10.15
C LYS A 95 0.98 -1.34 -9.04
N GLY A 96 1.53 -1.48 -7.83
CA GLY A 96 1.19 -0.63 -6.70
C GLY A 96 1.60 0.82 -6.92
N SER A 97 2.82 1.08 -7.37
CA SER A 97 3.32 2.41 -7.63
C SER A 97 2.55 3.12 -8.75
N ALA A 98 2.12 2.39 -9.78
CA ALA A 98 1.25 2.94 -10.83
C ALA A 98 -0.10 3.41 -10.25
N GLN A 99 -0.72 2.63 -9.37
CA GLN A 99 -1.96 3.03 -8.68
C GLN A 99 -1.73 4.19 -7.72
N GLY A 100 -0.64 4.17 -6.95
CA GLY A 100 -0.25 5.25 -6.06
C GLY A 100 -0.08 6.56 -6.82
N LEU A 101 0.67 6.53 -7.92
CA LEU A 101 0.86 7.69 -8.80
C LEU A 101 -0.46 8.20 -9.37
N ALA A 102 -1.34 7.31 -9.85
CA ALA A 102 -2.64 7.72 -10.38
C ALA A 102 -3.51 8.42 -9.32
N LEU A 103 -3.50 7.93 -8.08
CA LEU A 103 -4.24 8.54 -6.98
C LEU A 103 -3.58 9.86 -6.53
N GLY A 104 -2.26 9.93 -6.52
CA GLY A 104 -1.53 11.17 -6.31
C GLY A 104 -1.83 12.21 -7.38
N SER A 105 -1.89 11.81 -8.65
CA SER A 105 -2.29 12.67 -9.76
C SER A 105 -3.74 13.14 -9.61
N PHE A 106 -4.65 12.29 -9.12
CA PHE A 106 -6.01 12.69 -8.81
C PHE A 106 -6.05 13.78 -7.73
N CYS A 107 -5.25 13.65 -6.66
CA CYS A 107 -5.07 14.73 -5.68
C CYS A 107 -4.48 15.99 -6.29
N PHE A 108 -3.47 15.85 -7.16
CA PHE A 108 -2.86 17.00 -7.83
C PHE A 108 -3.85 17.79 -8.68
N VAL A 109 -4.66 17.09 -9.48
CA VAL A 109 -5.71 17.72 -10.30
C VAL A 109 -6.76 18.36 -9.40
N SER A 110 -7.16 17.69 -8.32
CA SER A 110 -8.16 18.19 -7.38
C SER A 110 -7.73 19.44 -6.61
N ILE A 111 -6.44 19.56 -6.27
CA ILE A 111 -5.93 20.65 -5.43
C ILE A 111 -5.43 21.83 -6.26
N TYR A 112 -4.75 21.57 -7.38
CA TYR A 112 -4.02 22.60 -8.13
C TYR A 112 -4.63 22.91 -9.49
N LEU A 113 -4.95 21.88 -10.28
CA LEU A 113 -5.31 22.08 -11.69
C LEU A 113 -6.76 22.49 -11.90
N ARG A 114 -7.68 21.88 -11.14
CA ARG A 114 -9.14 22.06 -11.24
C ARG A 114 -9.75 22.11 -9.83
N PRO A 115 -9.44 23.13 -9.03
CA PRO A 115 -9.85 23.19 -7.62
C PRO A 115 -11.38 23.20 -7.50
N ASP A 116 -11.91 22.15 -6.86
CA ASP A 116 -13.30 22.04 -6.44
C ASP A 116 -13.34 21.52 -5.01
N GLN A 117 -14.17 22.11 -4.15
CA GLN A 117 -14.21 21.79 -2.72
C GLN A 117 -14.52 20.31 -2.46
N PHE A 118 -15.42 19.72 -3.26
CA PHE A 118 -15.78 18.33 -3.10
C PHE A 118 -14.68 17.41 -3.64
N ALA A 119 -14.05 17.76 -4.77
CA ALA A 119 -12.89 17.05 -5.31
C ALA A 119 -11.70 17.03 -4.34
N GLU A 120 -11.35 18.18 -3.75
CA GLU A 120 -10.29 18.31 -2.75
C GLU A 120 -10.58 17.37 -1.56
N LEU A 121 -11.77 17.46 -0.97
CA LEU A 121 -12.18 16.62 0.16
C LEU A 121 -12.17 15.12 -0.19
N ALA A 122 -12.77 14.75 -1.31
CA ALA A 122 -12.82 13.35 -1.76
C ALA A 122 -11.42 12.77 -1.97
N SER A 123 -10.53 13.54 -2.61
CA SER A 123 -9.15 13.13 -2.90
C SER A 123 -8.32 12.93 -1.62
N VAL A 124 -8.46 13.83 -0.64
CA VAL A 124 -7.77 13.74 0.65
C VAL A 124 -8.32 12.57 1.47
N SER A 125 -9.63 12.40 1.55
CA SER A 125 -10.26 11.26 2.24
C SER A 125 -9.78 9.92 1.65
N LEU A 126 -9.82 9.78 0.33
CA LEU A 126 -9.32 8.57 -0.35
C LEU A 126 -7.84 8.32 -0.08
N SER A 127 -7.01 9.37 -0.08
CA SER A 127 -5.59 9.25 0.19
C SER A 127 -5.32 8.74 1.61
N LEU A 128 -6.01 9.30 2.61
CA LEU A 128 -5.88 8.87 4.00
C LEU A 128 -6.32 7.41 4.19
N THR A 129 -7.49 7.03 3.66
CA THR A 129 -7.97 5.64 3.71
C THR A 129 -7.00 4.68 3.03
N THR A 130 -6.39 5.10 1.92
CA THR A 130 -5.42 4.28 1.19
C THR A 130 -4.14 4.10 1.98
N LEU A 131 -3.60 5.14 2.62
CA LEU A 131 -2.42 5.04 3.48
C LEU A 131 -2.65 4.07 4.64
N VAL A 132 -3.80 4.14 5.31
CA VAL A 132 -4.17 3.19 6.38
C VAL A 132 -4.21 1.75 5.85
N THR A 133 -4.80 1.54 4.68
CA THR A 133 -4.90 0.23 4.04
C THR A 133 -3.52 -0.32 3.65
N VAL A 134 -2.60 0.54 3.22
CA VAL A 134 -1.22 0.18 2.89
C VAL A 134 -0.48 -0.30 4.14
N VAL A 135 -0.63 0.36 5.28
CA VAL A 135 -0.04 -0.08 6.56
C VAL A 135 -0.56 -1.46 6.95
N GLY A 136 -1.88 -1.68 6.88
CA GLY A 136 -2.51 -2.91 7.33
C GLY A 136 -2.30 -4.12 6.41
N ARG A 137 -2.00 -3.91 5.12
CA ARG A 137 -1.89 -5.01 4.13
C ARG A 137 -0.53 -5.16 3.49
N SER A 138 0.17 -4.05 3.30
CA SER A 138 1.42 -4.03 2.53
C SER A 138 2.65 -4.18 3.42
N TYR A 139 2.47 -4.36 4.74
CA TYR A 139 3.54 -4.57 5.72
C TYR A 139 4.48 -5.73 5.35
N GLY A 140 4.03 -6.69 4.53
CA GLY A 140 4.85 -7.79 4.02
C GLY A 140 6.03 -7.31 3.17
N SER A 141 5.93 -6.15 2.53
CA SER A 141 7.01 -5.52 1.79
C SER A 141 7.19 -4.05 2.20
N MET A 142 8.25 -3.77 2.97
CA MET A 142 8.62 -2.39 3.30
C MET A 142 8.91 -1.54 2.06
N ARG A 143 9.56 -2.13 1.05
CA ARG A 143 9.87 -1.46 -0.21
C ARG A 143 8.58 -1.01 -0.90
N MET A 144 7.56 -1.86 -0.89
CA MET A 144 6.24 -1.52 -1.42
C MET A 144 5.59 -0.37 -0.64
N VAL A 145 5.57 -0.43 0.69
CA VAL A 145 4.97 0.64 1.52
C VAL A 145 5.64 1.98 1.24
N GLN A 146 6.97 2.01 1.18
CA GLN A 146 7.75 3.22 0.91
C GLN A 146 7.46 3.79 -0.48
N ILE A 147 7.60 2.97 -1.52
CA ILE A 147 7.42 3.41 -2.92
C ILE A 147 5.97 3.84 -3.14
N PHE A 148 5.00 3.03 -2.69
CA PHE A 148 3.58 3.35 -2.84
C PHE A 148 3.25 4.68 -2.13
N SER A 149 3.66 4.83 -0.87
CA SER A 149 3.40 6.06 -0.11
C SER A 149 4.03 7.27 -0.80
N LEU A 150 5.28 7.15 -1.28
CA LEU A 150 5.94 8.23 -2.00
C LEU A 150 5.22 8.60 -3.31
N THR A 151 4.78 7.61 -4.09
CA THR A 151 4.05 7.88 -5.35
C THR A 151 2.66 8.46 -5.16
N LEU A 152 1.97 8.10 -4.07
CA LEU A 152 0.68 8.66 -3.70
C LEU A 152 0.84 10.11 -3.23
N VAL A 153 1.77 10.29 -2.31
CA VAL A 153 1.85 11.50 -1.51
C VAL A 153 2.71 12.58 -2.18
N GLY A 154 3.69 12.18 -3.00
CA GLY A 154 4.58 13.09 -3.73
C GLY A 154 3.83 14.08 -4.63
N PRO A 155 2.96 13.63 -5.55
CA PRO A 155 2.16 14.54 -6.37
C PRO A 155 1.21 15.41 -5.54
N ALA A 156 0.62 14.88 -4.46
CA ALA A 156 -0.24 15.66 -3.57
C ALA A 156 0.54 16.78 -2.84
N ALA A 157 1.75 16.48 -2.35
CA ALA A 157 2.64 17.47 -1.75
C ALA A 157 3.01 18.57 -2.75
N LEU A 158 3.37 18.17 -3.97
CA LEU A 158 3.71 19.11 -5.03
C LEU A 158 2.54 20.05 -5.34
N ALA A 159 1.31 19.54 -5.39
CA ALA A 159 0.12 20.35 -5.63
C ALA A 159 -0.09 21.42 -4.55
N LEU A 160 0.09 21.05 -3.27
CA LEU A 160 -0.05 21.96 -2.15
C LEU A 160 1.05 23.02 -2.11
N ILE A 161 2.30 22.64 -2.41
CA ILE A 161 3.43 23.57 -2.47
C ILE A 161 3.24 24.57 -3.63
N LEU A 162 2.78 24.10 -4.79
CA LEU A 162 2.52 24.94 -5.96
C LEU A 162 1.35 25.92 -5.77
N ARG A 163 0.48 25.70 -4.77
CA ARG A 163 -0.60 26.63 -4.43
C ARG A 163 -0.07 27.99 -3.92
N MET A 164 1.22 28.07 -3.54
CA MET A 164 1.96 29.28 -3.14
C MET A 164 1.36 30.06 -1.95
N ASP A 165 0.35 29.52 -1.29
CA ASP A 165 -0.21 30.02 -0.04
C ASP A 165 0.58 29.45 1.15
N MET A 166 0.87 30.28 2.16
CA MET A 166 1.69 29.87 3.31
C MET A 166 1.08 28.69 4.05
N ALA A 167 -0.25 28.66 4.24
CA ALA A 167 -0.90 27.55 4.93
C ALA A 167 -0.81 26.26 4.09
N SER A 168 -1.02 26.36 2.79
CA SER A 168 -0.92 25.24 1.85
C SER A 168 0.50 24.67 1.75
N VAL A 169 1.53 25.52 1.76
CA VAL A 169 2.94 25.09 1.78
C VAL A 169 3.29 24.36 3.08
N VAL A 170 2.82 24.85 4.23
CA VAL A 170 3.02 24.16 5.51
C VAL A 170 2.33 22.80 5.51
N LEU A 171 1.11 22.69 4.98
CA LEU A 171 0.43 21.41 4.80
C LEU A 171 1.20 20.46 3.86
N GLY A 172 1.73 20.98 2.75
CA GLY A 172 2.60 20.23 1.84
C GLY A 172 3.89 19.74 2.49
N LEU A 173 4.42 20.47 3.48
CA LEU A 173 5.57 20.04 4.28
C LEU A 173 5.20 18.98 5.33
N MET A 174 4.01 19.07 5.93
CA MET A 174 3.50 18.08 6.90
C MET A 174 3.23 16.70 6.31
N ILE A 175 3.16 16.61 4.98
CA ILE A 175 3.09 15.36 4.26
C ILE A 175 4.35 14.49 4.48
N PHE A 176 5.54 15.08 4.60
CA PHE A 176 6.78 14.33 4.87
C PHE A 176 6.73 13.55 6.19
N PRO A 177 6.41 14.16 7.35
CA PRO A 177 6.26 13.44 8.60
C PRO A 177 5.09 12.44 8.56
N LEU A 178 3.98 12.74 7.87
CA LEU A 178 2.89 11.76 7.68
C LEU A 178 3.39 10.48 6.97
N THR A 179 4.20 10.64 5.93
CA THR A 179 4.82 9.52 5.20
C THR A 179 5.75 8.73 6.10
N PHE A 180 6.56 9.42 6.91
CA PHE A 180 7.46 8.79 7.88
C PHE A 180 6.70 7.96 8.92
N VAL A 181 5.62 8.52 9.50
CA VAL A 181 4.75 7.81 10.43
C VAL A 181 4.14 6.57 9.77
N THR A 182 3.62 6.70 8.55
CA THR A 182 3.02 5.58 7.80
C THR A 182 4.01 4.43 7.61
N ILE A 183 5.24 4.73 7.20
CA ILE A 183 6.29 3.72 6.98
C ILE A 183 6.65 3.03 8.32
N ASN A 184 6.82 3.79 9.39
CA ASN A 184 7.16 3.24 10.71
C ASN A 184 6.02 2.43 11.32
N SER A 185 4.76 2.83 11.11
CA SER A 185 3.60 2.04 11.54
C SER A 185 3.56 0.71 10.82
N ALA A 186 3.85 0.67 9.51
CA ALA A 186 3.92 -0.59 8.77
C ALA A 186 5.07 -1.48 9.24
N ASP A 187 6.24 -0.90 9.53
CA ASP A 187 7.37 -1.61 10.16
C ASP A 187 6.97 -2.22 11.50
N HIS A 188 6.32 -1.43 12.35
CA HIS A 188 5.87 -1.89 13.66
C HIS A 188 4.92 -3.08 13.54
N VAL A 189 3.91 -3.00 12.67
CA VAL A 189 2.99 -4.10 12.38
C VAL A 189 3.76 -5.33 11.91
N ARG A 190 4.68 -5.18 10.95
CA ARG A 190 5.52 -6.27 10.45
C ARG A 190 6.31 -6.95 11.57
N ASN A 191 6.93 -6.18 12.47
CA ASN A 191 7.77 -6.70 13.55
C ASN A 191 6.97 -7.43 14.62
N VAL A 192 5.76 -6.95 14.95
CA VAL A 192 4.85 -7.63 15.89
C VAL A 192 4.43 -8.99 15.30
N LEU A 193 4.01 -9.02 14.04
CA LEU A 193 3.65 -10.26 13.34
C LEU A 193 4.83 -11.22 13.22
N PHE A 194 6.03 -10.72 12.90
CA PHE A 194 7.26 -11.51 12.85
C PHE A 194 7.55 -12.18 14.20
N SER A 195 7.52 -11.40 15.28
CA SER A 195 7.78 -11.87 16.63
C SER A 195 6.76 -12.93 17.07
N ALA A 196 5.49 -12.72 16.73
CA ALA A 196 4.43 -13.70 16.97
C ALA A 196 4.67 -15.02 16.23
N VAL A 197 5.05 -14.97 14.94
CA VAL A 197 5.34 -16.18 14.14
C VAL A 197 6.53 -16.96 14.68
N ILE A 198 7.61 -16.26 15.07
CA ILE A 198 8.79 -16.91 15.68
C ILE A 198 8.42 -17.55 17.02
N GLY A 199 7.69 -16.82 17.88
CA GLY A 199 7.21 -17.33 19.16
C GLY A 199 6.39 -18.61 18.99
N HIS A 200 5.49 -18.64 18.00
CA HIS A 200 4.68 -19.82 17.68
C HIS A 200 5.52 -21.01 17.23
N LYS A 201 6.54 -20.79 16.39
CA LYS A 201 7.46 -21.86 15.96
C LYS A 201 8.29 -22.42 17.13
N GLN A 202 8.77 -21.55 18.03
CA GLN A 202 9.55 -21.96 19.20
C GLN A 202 8.70 -22.79 20.18
N ALA A 203 7.46 -22.36 20.44
CA ALA A 203 6.53 -23.11 21.28
C ALA A 203 6.23 -24.51 20.70
N GLY A 204 5.94 -24.60 19.40
CA GLY A 204 5.68 -25.90 18.74
C GLY A 204 6.89 -26.85 18.75
N ASN A 205 8.11 -26.31 18.59
CA ASN A 205 9.33 -27.12 18.69
C ASN A 205 9.58 -27.61 20.13
N LEU A 206 9.22 -26.81 21.14
CA LEU A 206 9.33 -27.22 22.54
C LEU A 206 8.34 -28.35 22.86
N THR A 207 7.08 -28.24 22.42
CA THR A 207 6.08 -29.32 22.57
C THR A 207 6.54 -30.61 21.89
N ARG A 208 7.05 -30.54 20.65
CA ARG A 208 7.59 -31.72 19.95
C ARG A 208 8.79 -32.37 20.67
N ARG A 209 9.60 -31.57 21.37
CA ARG A 209 10.71 -32.09 22.18
C ARG A 209 10.19 -32.78 23.44
N PHE A 210 9.15 -32.25 24.10
CA PHE A 210 8.50 -32.91 25.21
C PHE A 210 7.80 -34.21 24.79
N ASP A 211 7.08 -34.23 23.66
CA ASP A 211 6.42 -35.45 23.14
C ASP A 211 7.42 -36.56 22.78
N ARG A 212 8.64 -36.21 22.36
CA ARG A 212 9.74 -37.16 22.12
C ARG A 212 10.46 -37.62 23.39
N ALA A 213 10.33 -36.89 24.49
CA ALA A 213 10.93 -37.26 25.77
C ALA A 213 9.97 -38.10 26.62
N LEU A 214 8.66 -38.01 26.36
CA LEU A 214 7.60 -38.78 27.02
C LEU A 214 7.25 -40.11 26.33
N ASN A 215 7.54 -40.24 25.03
CA ASN A 215 7.43 -41.49 24.26
C ASN A 215 8.81 -42.12 24.06
#